data_AF-A0AAW0TC81-F1
#
_entry.id   AF-A0AAW0TC81-F1
#
_cell.length_a   1.000
_cell.length_b   1.000
_cell.length_c   1.000
_cell.angle_alpha   90.00
_cell.angle_beta   90.00
_cell.angle_gamma   90.00
#
_symmetry.space_group_name_H-M   'P 1'
#
loop_
_entity.id
_entity.type
_entity.pdbx_description
1 polymer ?
#
loop_
_entity_poly.entity_id
_entity_poly.type
_entity_poly.pdbx_seq_one_letter_code
_entity_poly.pdbx_strand_id
1 'polypeptide(L)'
;MFNEPQLPQVLLGGWLVFSLVLSTAYRSSLIAHLSVLTKLPPIDSFEDLLMQQDWTWGIKPSTGSIHLYFTFASDPVRMEVNRKMQEIEVYVR
;
A
#
# COMPACT_ATOMS: atom_id res chain seq x y z
N MET A 1 45.21 43.91 -3.80
CA MET A 1 44.90 42.47 -3.96
C MET A 1 44.34 41.94 -2.65
N PHE A 2 43.11 42.33 -2.32
CA PHE A 2 42.35 41.79 -1.19
C PHE A 2 40.89 41.94 -1.60
N ASN A 3 40.25 40.82 -1.95
CA ASN A 3 38.85 40.79 -2.33
C ASN A 3 38.04 40.77 -1.03
N GLU A 4 37.66 41.95 -0.55
CA GLU A 4 36.69 42.07 0.54
C GLU A 4 35.40 41.34 0.11
N PRO A 5 34.85 40.44 0.94
CA PRO A 5 33.64 39.72 0.59
C PRO A 5 32.52 40.75 0.41
N GLN A 6 32.05 40.88 -0.83
CA GLN A 6 30.92 41.72 -1.13
C GLN A 6 29.73 41.16 -0.32
N LEU A 7 29.15 41.94 0.59
CA LEU A 7 27.90 41.62 1.31
C LEU A 7 26.87 40.85 0.45
N PRO A 8 26.64 41.20 -0.84
CA PRO A 8 25.74 40.43 -1.70
C PRO A 8 26.16 38.98 -1.95
N GLN A 9 27.46 38.66 -2.04
CA GLN A 9 27.94 37.29 -2.28
C GLN A 9 27.66 36.37 -1.09
N VAL A 10 27.82 36.89 0.14
CA VAL A 10 27.53 36.14 1.36
C VAL A 10 26.02 35.90 1.50
N LEU A 11 25.19 36.89 1.16
CA LEU A 11 23.74 36.74 1.12
C LEU A 11 23.28 35.74 0.05
N LEU A 12 23.83 35.82 -1.16
CA LEU A 12 23.54 34.89 -2.26
C LEU A 12 23.97 33.46 -1.89
N GLY A 13 25.14 33.29 -1.27
CA GLY A 13 25.61 32.00 -0.77
C GLY A 13 24.66 31.41 0.28
N GLY A 14 24.28 32.21 1.29
CA GLY A 14 23.33 31.78 2.32
C GLY A 14 21.95 31.44 1.74
N TRP A 15 21.45 32.23 0.80
CA TRP A 15 20.19 32.01 0.12
C TRP A 15 20.19 30.72 -0.72
N LEU A 16 21.29 30.45 -1.42
CA LEU A 16 21.46 29.22 -2.20
C LEU A 16 21.47 27.98 -1.30
N VAL A 17 22.18 28.03 -0.17
CA VAL A 17 22.21 26.93 0.80
C VAL A 17 20.82 26.71 1.40
N PHE A 18 20.11 27.77 1.77
CA PHE A 18 18.74 27.68 2.26
C PHE A 18 17.80 27.04 1.22
N SER A 19 17.87 27.49 -0.03
CA SER A 19 17.08 26.95 -1.13
C SER A 19 17.40 25.48 -1.39
N LEU A 20 18.67 25.10 -1.32
CA LEU A 20 19.12 23.72 -1.48
C LEU A 20 18.53 22.82 -0.38
N VAL A 21 18.68 23.21 0.88
CA VAL A 21 18.16 22.46 2.04
C VAL A 21 16.64 22.32 1.96
N LEU A 22 15.93 23.40 1.62
CA LEU A 22 14.47 23.39 1.51
C LEU A 22 14.01 22.46 0.37
N SER A 23 14.68 22.50 -0.78
CA SER A 23 14.37 21.62 -1.92
C SER A 23 14.63 20.15 -1.61
N THR A 24 15.70 19.84 -0.87
CA THR A 24 16.03 18.48 -0.45
C THR A 24 15.02 17.96 0.57
N ALA A 25 14.66 18.76 1.57
CA ALA A 25 13.66 18.40 2.57
C ALA A 25 12.29 18.15 1.94
N TYR A 26 11.87 18.99 0.99
CA TYR A 26 10.62 18.80 0.25
C TYR A 26 10.63 17.50 -0.56
N ARG A 27 11.74 17.20 -1.26
CA ARG A 27 11.91 15.93 -1.98
C ARG A 27 11.85 14.73 -1.03
N SER A 28 12.52 14.78 0.11
CA SER A 28 12.48 13.69 1.11
C SER A 28 11.09 13.46 1.68
N SER A 29 10.36 14.52 2.00
CA SER A 29 8.97 14.42 2.49
C SER A 29 8.04 13.83 1.43
N LEU A 30 8.18 14.30 0.18
CA LEU A 30 7.42 13.78 -0.96
C LEU A 30 7.71 12.30 -1.22
N ILE A 31 8.98 11.89 -1.19
CA ILE A 31 9.39 10.48 -1.33
C ILE A 31 8.81 9.64 -0.20
N ALA A 32 8.91 10.07 1.06
CA ALA A 32 8.36 9.32 2.19
C ALA A 32 6.85 9.09 2.05
N HIS A 33 6.12 10.11 1.56
CA HIS A 33 4.69 10.00 1.35
C HIS A 33 4.32 9.08 0.17
N LEU A 34 5.12 9.11 -0.90
CA LEU A 34 4.97 8.20 -2.06
C LEU A 34 5.42 6.77 -1.74
N SER A 35 6.41 6.58 -0.87
CA SER A 35 6.84 5.26 -0.40
C SER A 35 5.76 4.59 0.46
N VAL A 36 5.00 5.37 1.25
CA VAL A 36 3.82 4.86 1.97
C VAL A 36 2.70 4.42 1.01
N LEU A 37 2.63 5.01 -0.18
CA LEU A 37 1.69 4.60 -1.23
C LEU A 37 2.12 3.32 -1.96
N THR A 38 3.34 2.82 -1.71
CA THR A 38 3.69 1.43 -2.01
C THR A 38 3.00 0.55 -0.97
N LYS A 39 1.66 0.47 -1.07
CA LYS A 39 0.84 -0.45 -0.31
C LYS A 39 1.39 -1.85 -0.57
N LEU A 40 1.90 -2.48 0.48
CA LEU A 40 1.99 -3.93 0.50
C LEU A 40 0.61 -4.49 0.12
N PRO A 41 0.54 -5.62 -0.61
CA PRO A 41 -0.73 -6.27 -0.85
C PRO A 41 -1.42 -6.45 0.51
N PRO A 42 -2.64 -5.91 0.70
CA PRO A 42 -3.29 -5.91 2.01
C PRO A 42 -3.58 -7.31 2.53
N ILE A 43 -3.49 -8.31 1.66
CA ILE A 43 -3.74 -9.72 1.91
C ILE A 43 -2.64 -10.50 1.19
N ASP A 44 -1.82 -11.22 1.94
CA ASP A 44 -0.85 -12.19 1.40
C ASP A 44 -1.18 -13.63 1.85
N SER A 45 -1.98 -13.78 2.91
CA SER A 45 -2.46 -15.07 3.41
C SER A 45 -3.98 -15.15 3.60
N PHE A 46 -4.50 -16.38 3.69
CA PHE A 46 -5.86 -16.66 4.15
C PHE A 46 -6.11 -16.21 5.60
N GLU A 47 -5.07 -16.11 6.44
CA GLU A 47 -5.21 -15.53 7.77
C GLU A 47 -5.51 -14.02 7.71
N ASP A 48 -4.85 -13.30 6.81
CA ASP A 48 -5.07 -11.85 6.62
C ASP A 48 -6.50 -11.57 6.13
N LEU A 49 -7.01 -12.44 5.25
CA LEU A 49 -8.41 -12.43 4.81
C LEU A 49 -9.39 -12.53 5.99
N LEU A 50 -9.08 -13.35 7.00
CA LEU A 50 -9.93 -13.50 8.18
C LEU A 50 -9.83 -12.34 9.17
N MET A 51 -8.66 -11.69 9.24
CA MET A 51 -8.42 -10.53 10.09
C MET A 51 -9.14 -9.28 9.58
N GLN A 52 -9.33 -9.16 8.27
CA GLN A 52 -9.93 -7.99 7.65
C GLN A 52 -11.47 -8.09 7.63
N GLN A 53 -12.10 -7.61 8.71
CA GLN A 53 -13.54 -7.74 8.94
C GLN A 53 -14.42 -6.86 8.04
N ASP A 54 -13.85 -5.83 7.41
CA ASP A 54 -14.58 -4.86 6.60
C ASP A 54 -14.78 -5.29 5.14
N TRP A 55 -14.20 -6.42 4.72
CA TRP A 55 -14.25 -6.89 3.33
C TRP A 55 -15.17 -8.08 3.20
N THR A 56 -15.97 -8.07 2.14
CA THR A 56 -16.83 -9.20 1.76
C THR A 56 -16.19 -9.93 0.61
N TRP A 57 -16.02 -11.25 0.74
CA TRP A 57 -15.49 -12.10 -0.32
C TRP A 57 -16.41 -13.29 -0.57
N GLY A 58 -16.31 -13.83 -1.77
CA GLY A 58 -17.21 -14.88 -2.23
C GLY A 58 -16.71 -15.51 -3.51
N ILE A 59 -17.23 -16.69 -3.80
CA ILE A 59 -16.94 -17.42 -5.04
C ILE A 59 -18.22 -17.41 -5.87
N LYS A 60 -18.07 -17.33 -7.20
CA LYS A 60 -19.20 -17.49 -8.11
C LYS A 60 -19.83 -18.86 -7.87
N PRO A 61 -21.17 -18.97 -7.70
CA PRO A 61 -21.87 -20.23 -7.52
C PRO A 61 -21.65 -21.07 -8.78
N SER A 62 -20.67 -21.95 -8.69
CA SER A 62 -20.30 -22.87 -9.72
C SER A 62 -19.79 -24.10 -9.01
N THR A 63 -20.21 -25.27 -9.45
CA THR A 63 -19.73 -26.59 -8.99
C THR A 63 -18.30 -26.85 -9.46
N GLY A 64 -17.46 -25.81 -9.49
CA GLY A 64 -16.09 -25.84 -9.96
C GLY A 64 -15.14 -26.36 -8.90
N SER A 65 -13.92 -26.65 -9.34
CA SER A 65 -12.82 -27.14 -8.51
C SER A 65 -12.51 -26.23 -7.31
N ILE A 66 -12.79 -24.93 -7.41
CA ILE A 66 -12.55 -23.96 -6.32
C ILE A 66 -13.52 -24.21 -5.15
N HIS A 67 -14.80 -24.47 -5.42
CA HIS A 67 -15.77 -24.79 -4.36
C HIS A 67 -15.40 -26.11 -3.65
N LEU A 68 -14.99 -27.12 -4.42
CA LEU A 68 -14.53 -28.40 -3.85
C LEU A 68 -13.23 -28.23 -3.05
N TYR A 69 -12.31 -27.37 -3.49
CA TYR A 69 -11.06 -27.09 -2.80
C TYR A 69 -11.28 -26.55 -1.38
N PHE A 70 -12.23 -25.64 -1.18
CA PHE A 70 -12.58 -25.13 0.15
C PHE A 70 -13.45 -26.09 0.95
N THR A 71 -14.30 -26.87 0.29
CA THR A 71 -15.15 -27.88 0.95
C THR A 71 -14.35 -29.05 1.51
N PHE A 72 -13.31 -29.50 0.81
CA PHE A 72 -12.45 -30.61 1.25
C PHE A 72 -11.21 -30.16 2.04
N ALA A 73 -11.09 -28.87 2.36
CA ALA A 73 -9.97 -28.38 3.15
C ALA A 73 -10.08 -28.87 4.61
N SER A 74 -9.04 -29.53 5.12
CA SER A 74 -8.94 -29.96 6.53
C SER A 74 -8.33 -28.89 7.43
N ASP A 75 -7.82 -27.80 6.85
CA ASP A 75 -7.17 -26.73 7.57
C ASP A 75 -8.19 -25.77 8.22
N PRO A 76 -8.03 -25.43 9.51
CA PRO A 76 -9.01 -24.62 10.25
C PRO A 76 -9.18 -23.21 9.67
N VAL A 77 -8.12 -22.61 9.08
CA VAL A 77 -8.18 -21.28 8.46
C VAL A 77 -9.04 -21.34 7.20
N ARG A 78 -8.85 -22.37 6.37
CA ARG A 78 -9.62 -22.54 5.13
C ARG A 78 -11.09 -22.88 5.39
N MET A 79 -11.37 -23.65 6.43
CA MET A 79 -12.75 -23.92 6.85
C MET A 79 -13.46 -22.63 7.28
N GLU A 80 -12.77 -21.78 8.05
CA GLU A 80 -13.33 -20.50 8.51
C GLU A 80 -13.50 -19.49 7.35
N VAL A 81 -12.58 -19.48 6.39
CA VAL A 81 -12.71 -18.71 5.14
C VAL A 81 -13.93 -19.18 4.34
N ASN A 82 -14.13 -20.49 4.21
CA ASN A 82 -15.29 -21.07 3.52
C ASN A 82 -16.60 -20.72 4.24
N ARG A 83 -16.60 -20.71 5.58
CA ARG A 83 -17.78 -20.36 6.39
C ARG A 83 -18.21 -18.90 6.20
N LYS A 84 -17.26 -17.98 6.02
CA LYS A 84 -17.52 -16.55 5.83
C LYS A 84 -17.73 -16.15 4.36
N MET A 85 -17.47 -17.05 3.41
CA MET A 85 -17.69 -16.78 1.99
C MET A 85 -19.18 -16.61 1.67
N GLN A 86 -19.49 -15.60 0.85
CA GLN A 86 -20.82 -15.42 0.28
C GLN A 86 -20.89 -16.04 -1.13
N GLU A 87 -22.02 -16.64 -1.48
CA GLU A 87 -22.28 -17.02 -2.88
C GLU A 87 -22.67 -15.77 -3.66
N ILE A 88 -21.77 -15.29 -4.51
CA ILE A 88 -22.02 -14.08 -5.30
C ILE A 88 -22.63 -14.53 -6.64
N GLU A 89 -23.95 -14.46 -6.76
CA GLU A 89 -24.63 -14.59 -8.06
C GLU A 89 -24.20 -13.42 -8.97
N VAL A 90 -23.27 -13.70 -9.87
CA VAL A 90 -22.90 -12.75 -10.92
C VAL A 90 -24.03 -12.70 -11.93
N TYR A 91 -24.84 -11.63 -11.89
CA TYR A 91 -25.83 -11.32 -12.92
C TYR A 91 -25.09 -11.09 -14.26
N VAL A 92 -25.06 -12.12 -15.10
CA VAL A 92 -24.53 -12.01 -16.47
C VAL A 92 -25.58 -11.26 -17.28
N ARG A 93 -25.27 -10.04 -17.73
CA ARG A 93 -26.01 -9.33 -18.78
C ARG A 93 -25.48 -9.76 -20.14
#